data_AF-K0SDZ6-F1
#
_entry.id   AF-K0SDZ6-F1
#
_cell.length_a   1.000
_cell.length_b   1.000
_cell.length_c   1.000
_cell.angle_alpha   90.00
_cell.angle_beta   90.00
_cell.angle_gamma   90.00
#
_symmetry.space_group_name_H-M   'P 1'
#
loop_
_entity.id
_entity.type
_entity.pdbx_description
1 polymer ?
#
loop_
_entity_poly.entity_id
_entity_poly.type
_entity_poly.pdbx_seq_one_letter_code
_entity_poly.pdbx_strand_id
1 'polypeptide(L)'
;MCGGSDPIVSMRHFPRRHLVVSLTASGRAHEFAFCDADGGEESAGEWSAMSLEALVTEMKRKLEETTSDEDKVLGWGLLWLLADTFGLLSLHESMLHKDASMFGVEGKDAVLDFKSKFLGGGSKDNPNYTIDTVHEIDVTNRVIVADFECLIEGYEGRGTDIPKFDPDMKIFRVDALRHSVSYFKG
;
A
#
# COMPACT_ATOMS: atom_id res chain seq x y z
N MET A 1 15.35 -6.53 27.53
CA MET A 1 15.48 -6.79 26.07
C MET A 1 14.08 -6.76 25.51
N CYS A 2 13.66 -5.64 24.91
CA CYS A 2 12.39 -5.58 24.21
C CYS A 2 12.64 -6.23 22.85
N GLY A 3 12.09 -7.42 22.62
CA GLY A 3 12.05 -8.02 21.28
C GLY A 3 11.17 -7.12 20.42
N GLY A 4 11.81 -6.28 19.60
CA GLY A 4 11.11 -5.51 18.58
C GLY A 4 10.61 -6.50 17.54
N SER A 5 9.30 -6.65 17.44
CA SER A 5 8.69 -7.31 16.29
C SER A 5 9.03 -6.52 15.04
N ASP A 6 9.51 -7.21 14.01
CA ASP A 6 9.84 -6.60 12.72
C ASP A 6 8.60 -5.88 12.14
N PRO A 7 8.78 -4.73 11.47
CA PRO A 7 7.67 -3.99 10.87
C PRO A 7 7.02 -4.80 9.74
N ILE A 8 5.69 -4.86 9.71
CA ILE A 8 4.89 -5.56 8.67
C ILE A 8 4.91 -4.81 7.34
N VAL A 9 5.06 -3.50 7.42
CA VAL A 9 5.19 -2.60 6.29
C VAL A 9 6.36 -1.69 6.62
N SER A 10 7.39 -1.62 5.78
CA SER A 10 8.46 -0.63 5.90
C SER A 10 8.65 0.02 4.55
N MET A 11 7.90 1.07 4.27
CA MET A 11 8.02 1.78 2.99
C MET A 11 9.20 2.75 3.08
N ARG A 12 10.29 2.45 2.36
CA ARG A 12 11.47 3.32 2.27
C ARG A 12 11.59 3.82 0.85
N HIS A 13 11.57 5.14 0.68
CA HIS A 13 11.91 5.81 -0.58
C HIS A 13 13.27 6.51 -0.44
N PHE A 14 14.10 6.50 -1.49
CA PHE A 14 15.39 7.21 -1.60
C PHE A 14 15.45 7.93 -2.97
N PRO A 15 15.90 9.20 -3.11
CA PRO A 15 16.36 10.18 -2.10
C PRO A 15 15.63 11.56 -2.19
N ARG A 16 15.00 11.99 -1.08
CA ARG A 16 14.85 13.38 -0.53
C ARG A 16 13.63 13.56 0.37
N ARG A 17 12.68 12.62 0.35
CA ARG A 17 11.59 12.50 1.33
C ARG A 17 11.39 11.04 1.68
N HIS A 18 11.33 10.75 2.98
CA HIS A 18 10.99 9.42 3.46
C HIS A 18 9.54 9.45 3.92
N LEU A 19 8.69 8.65 3.29
CA LEU A 19 7.39 8.28 3.86
C LEU A 19 7.54 6.92 4.49
N VAL A 20 7.99 6.90 5.74
CA VAL A 20 8.06 5.66 6.52
C VAL A 20 6.69 5.43 7.11
N VAL A 21 5.99 4.42 6.61
CA VAL A 21 4.85 3.84 7.31
C VAL A 21 5.34 2.53 7.91
N SER A 22 5.48 2.50 9.22
CA SER A 22 5.80 1.29 9.96
C SER A 22 4.55 0.78 10.67
N LEU A 23 4.06 -0.40 10.31
CA LEU A 23 2.91 -1.02 10.96
C LEU A 23 3.38 -2.23 11.76
N THR A 24 2.96 -2.33 13.01
CA THR A 24 3.23 -3.53 13.85
C THR A 24 2.22 -4.64 13.57
N ALA A 25 2.52 -5.85 14.07
CA ALA A 25 1.60 -6.99 14.15
C ALA A 25 0.28 -6.74 14.88
N SER A 26 0.12 -5.59 15.55
CA SER A 26 -1.15 -5.16 16.14
C SER A 26 -1.93 -4.21 15.24
N GLY A 27 -1.46 -3.98 14.00
CA GLY A 27 -1.94 -2.98 13.06
C GLY A 27 -1.93 -1.55 13.60
N ARG A 28 -0.99 -1.25 14.50
CA ARG A 28 -0.71 0.12 14.98
C ARG A 28 0.42 0.72 14.16
N ALA A 29 0.23 1.96 13.73
CA ALA A 29 1.21 2.70 12.92
C ALA A 29 2.32 3.28 13.77
N HIS A 30 3.42 2.56 13.94
CA HIS A 30 4.54 3.00 14.77
C HIS A 30 5.27 4.24 14.25
N GLU A 31 5.17 4.53 12.96
CA GLU A 31 5.77 5.71 12.36
C GLU A 31 5.01 6.07 11.08
N PHE A 32 4.63 7.34 10.97
CA PHE A 32 4.15 7.98 9.75
C PHE A 32 4.76 9.37 9.74
N ALA A 33 5.87 9.53 9.04
CA ALA A 33 6.55 10.82 8.94
C ALA A 33 6.66 11.21 7.46
N PHE A 34 6.34 12.46 7.16
CA PHE A 34 6.87 13.13 5.99
C PHE A 34 8.13 13.84 6.45
N CYS A 35 9.29 13.21 6.28
CA CYS A 35 10.54 13.90 6.57
C CYS A 35 10.88 14.79 5.37
N ASP A 36 10.69 16.11 5.52
CA ASP A 36 11.34 17.07 4.63
C ASP A 36 12.87 17.01 4.85
N ALA A 37 13.63 17.19 3.78
CA ALA A 37 15.09 17.14 3.79
C ALA A 37 15.76 18.10 4.79
N ASP A 38 15.01 19.09 5.29
CA ASP A 38 15.49 20.14 6.19
C ASP A 38 15.32 19.81 7.69
N GLY A 39 14.95 18.57 8.04
CA GLY A 39 15.16 18.03 9.40
C GLY A 39 14.14 18.43 10.46
N GLY A 40 12.93 18.84 10.06
CA GLY A 40 11.78 18.93 10.97
C GLY A 40 11.20 17.53 11.21
N GLU A 41 11.59 16.89 12.31
CA GLU A 41 10.97 15.64 12.77
C GLU A 41 9.57 15.99 13.34
N GLU A 42 8.53 16.03 12.49
CA GLU A 42 7.16 15.93 13.02
C GLU A 42 7.05 14.54 13.65
N SER A 43 7.01 14.53 14.98
CA SER A 43 7.23 13.32 15.77
C SER A 43 6.26 12.21 15.36
N ALA A 44 6.81 11.04 15.06
CA ALA A 44 6.13 9.76 14.85
C ALA A 44 5.14 9.35 15.98
N GLY A 45 5.10 10.09 17.08
CA GLY A 45 4.40 9.75 18.32
C GLY A 45 2.86 9.72 18.25
N GLU A 46 2.21 10.46 17.36
CA GLU A 46 0.73 10.59 17.40
C GLU A 46 -0.04 9.52 16.62
N TRP A 47 0.61 8.83 15.67
CA TRP A 47 -0.07 7.90 14.75
C TRP A 47 -0.16 6.46 15.29
N SER A 48 0.73 6.13 16.23
CA SER A 48 0.86 4.79 16.83
C SER A 48 -0.33 4.34 17.67
N ALA A 49 -1.21 5.27 18.03
CA ALA A 49 -2.45 4.97 18.74
C ALA A 49 -3.67 4.83 17.81
N MET A 50 -3.57 5.17 16.52
CA MET A 50 -4.72 5.21 15.62
C MET A 50 -5.25 3.80 15.27
N SER A 51 -6.58 3.68 15.18
CA SER A 51 -7.19 2.53 14.51
C SER A 51 -6.86 2.57 13.01
N LEU A 52 -7.02 1.45 12.30
CA LEU A 52 -6.76 1.43 10.85
C LEU A 52 -7.73 2.33 10.08
N GLU A 53 -8.98 2.41 10.54
CA GLU A 53 -9.98 3.32 10.01
C GLU A 53 -9.60 4.80 10.21
N ALA A 54 -9.13 5.15 11.42
CA ALA A 54 -8.66 6.51 11.72
C ALA A 54 -7.44 6.87 10.87
N LEU A 55 -6.48 5.93 10.71
CA LEU A 55 -5.32 6.10 9.86
C LEU A 55 -5.72 6.35 8.40
N VAL A 56 -6.59 5.51 7.83
CA VAL A 56 -7.09 5.67 6.45
C VAL A 56 -7.79 7.01 6.26
N THR A 57 -8.60 7.41 7.24
CA THR A 57 -9.32 8.70 7.19
C THR A 57 -8.34 9.87 7.18
N GLU A 58 -7.37 9.86 8.08
CA GLU A 58 -6.36 10.92 8.17
C GLU A 58 -5.44 10.96 6.95
N MET A 59 -5.03 9.80 6.42
CA MET A 59 -4.27 9.72 5.17
C MET A 59 -5.05 10.36 4.01
N LYS A 60 -6.33 10.01 3.84
CA LYS A 60 -7.18 10.61 2.79
C LYS A 60 -7.26 12.13 2.93
N ARG A 61 -7.55 12.62 4.14
CA ARG A 61 -7.61 14.06 4.43
C ARG A 61 -6.31 14.77 4.04
N LYS A 62 -5.15 14.24 4.46
CA LYS A 62 -3.85 14.83 4.10
C LYS A 62 -3.58 14.78 2.59
N LEU A 63 -3.97 13.71 1.91
CA LEU A 63 -3.79 13.59 0.46
C LEU A 63 -4.65 14.57 -0.34
N GLU A 64 -5.85 14.89 0.16
CA GLU A 64 -6.72 15.92 -0.43
C GLU A 64 -6.13 17.34 -0.27
N GLU A 65 -5.38 17.59 0.79
CA GLU A 65 -4.70 18.86 1.07
C GLU A 65 -3.33 18.98 0.37
N THR A 66 -2.78 17.85 -0.09
CA THR A 66 -1.46 17.79 -0.71
C THR A 66 -1.47 18.50 -2.06
N THR A 67 -0.46 19.35 -2.32
CA THR A 67 -0.33 20.09 -3.59
C THR A 67 0.77 19.55 -4.50
N SER A 68 1.75 18.84 -3.94
CA SER A 68 2.82 18.18 -4.70
C SER A 68 2.29 16.96 -5.44
N ASP A 69 2.51 16.89 -6.75
CA ASP A 69 2.09 15.74 -7.56
C ASP A 69 2.85 14.47 -7.17
N GLU A 70 4.12 14.60 -6.78
CA GLU A 70 4.92 13.47 -6.31
C GLU A 70 4.36 12.88 -5.01
N ASP A 71 4.06 13.75 -4.02
CA ASP A 71 3.50 13.31 -2.74
C ASP A 71 2.09 12.72 -2.92
N LYS A 72 1.30 13.24 -3.87
CA LYS A 72 -0.01 12.66 -4.24
C LYS A 72 0.14 11.25 -4.80
N VAL A 73 0.97 11.06 -5.82
CA VAL A 73 1.15 9.75 -6.47
C VAL A 73 1.69 8.74 -5.47
N LEU A 74 2.70 9.12 -4.68
CA LEU A 74 3.23 8.28 -3.63
C LEU A 74 2.15 7.93 -2.61
N GLY A 75 1.48 8.92 -2.02
CA GLY A 75 0.56 8.69 -0.91
C GLY A 75 -0.71 7.93 -1.30
N TRP A 76 -1.28 8.17 -2.49
CA TRP A 76 -2.35 7.33 -3.03
C TRP A 76 -1.87 5.91 -3.35
N GLY A 77 -0.63 5.77 -3.83
CA GLY A 77 0.06 4.49 -3.97
C GLY A 77 0.17 3.71 -2.67
N LEU A 78 0.63 4.36 -1.60
CA LEU A 78 0.74 3.72 -0.30
C LEU A 78 -0.63 3.37 0.30
N LEU A 79 -1.63 4.21 0.08
CA LEU A 79 -3.00 3.92 0.51
C LEU A 79 -3.58 2.68 -0.20
N TRP A 80 -3.23 2.46 -1.47
CA TRP A 80 -3.58 1.25 -2.20
C TRP A 80 -2.90 0.01 -1.61
N LEU A 81 -1.59 0.06 -1.40
CA LEU A 81 -0.81 -1.06 -0.85
C LEU A 81 -1.24 -1.40 0.58
N LEU A 82 -1.62 -0.40 1.37
CA LEU A 82 -2.23 -0.57 2.69
C LEU A 82 -3.55 -1.35 2.59
N ALA A 83 -4.38 -1.01 1.60
CA ALA A 83 -5.65 -1.70 1.37
C ALA A 83 -5.42 -3.18 1.05
N ASP A 84 -4.42 -3.51 0.22
CA ASP A 84 -4.06 -4.88 -0.08
C ASP A 84 -3.55 -5.62 1.16
N THR A 85 -2.62 -5.00 1.90
CA THR A 85 -2.01 -5.54 3.13
C THR A 85 -3.06 -6.01 4.14
N PHE A 86 -4.13 -5.22 4.36
CA PHE A 86 -5.15 -5.53 5.37
C PHE A 86 -6.50 -5.94 4.78
N GLY A 87 -6.59 -6.20 3.49
CA GLY A 87 -7.83 -6.61 2.82
C GLY A 87 -8.98 -5.61 2.91
N LEU A 88 -8.70 -4.31 2.80
CA LEU A 88 -9.68 -3.23 2.93
C LEU A 88 -10.50 -3.05 1.64
N LEU A 89 -11.46 -3.95 1.40
CA LEU A 89 -12.27 -3.94 0.16
C LEU A 89 -13.04 -2.62 -0.08
N SER A 90 -13.58 -2.00 0.96
CA SER A 90 -14.27 -0.70 0.83
C SER A 90 -13.33 0.42 0.40
N LEU A 91 -12.07 0.34 0.80
CA LEU A 91 -11.05 1.29 0.37
C LEU A 91 -10.72 1.07 -1.12
N HIS A 92 -10.52 -0.18 -1.55
CA HIS A 92 -10.36 -0.51 -2.98
C HIS A 92 -11.55 -0.02 -3.80
N GLU A 93 -12.78 -0.23 -3.34
CA GLU A 93 -13.99 0.25 -4.02
C GLU A 93 -13.96 1.77 -4.23
N SER A 94 -13.51 2.52 -3.23
CA SER A 94 -13.40 3.98 -3.34
C SER A 94 -12.28 4.45 -4.26
N MET A 95 -11.26 3.62 -4.51
CA MET A 95 -10.05 3.99 -5.27
C MET A 95 -10.05 3.52 -6.72
N LEU A 96 -10.88 2.55 -7.08
CA LEU A 96 -10.91 2.00 -8.44
C LEU A 96 -11.64 2.89 -9.42
N HIS A 97 -11.05 3.06 -10.61
CA HIS A 97 -11.71 3.60 -11.78
C HIS A 97 -12.78 2.60 -12.27
N LYS A 98 -13.86 3.09 -12.90
CA LYS A 98 -14.94 2.22 -13.41
C LYS A 98 -14.45 1.16 -14.41
N ASP A 99 -13.44 1.53 -15.20
CA ASP A 99 -12.82 0.69 -16.24
C ASP A 99 -11.50 0.07 -15.76
N ALA A 100 -11.35 -0.16 -14.45
CA ALA A 100 -10.11 -0.70 -13.88
C ALA A 100 -9.79 -2.09 -14.42
N SER A 101 -8.50 -2.40 -14.57
CA SER A 101 -8.02 -3.72 -15.00
C SER A 101 -6.86 -4.22 -14.14
N MET A 102 -6.87 -5.52 -13.81
CA MET A 102 -5.74 -6.18 -13.15
C MET A 102 -5.78 -7.69 -13.40
N PHE A 103 -4.62 -8.32 -13.60
CA PHE A 103 -4.51 -9.78 -13.74
C PHE A 103 -5.45 -10.41 -14.79
N GLY A 104 -5.71 -9.71 -15.89
CA GLY A 104 -6.65 -10.16 -16.94
C GLY A 104 -8.14 -10.00 -16.61
N VAL A 105 -8.46 -9.38 -15.47
CA VAL A 105 -9.81 -8.98 -15.07
C VAL A 105 -10.04 -7.52 -15.45
N GLU A 106 -11.22 -7.21 -16.00
CA GLU A 106 -11.58 -5.87 -16.49
C GLU A 106 -12.91 -5.41 -15.89
N GLY A 107 -12.99 -4.12 -15.55
CA GLY A 107 -14.14 -3.48 -14.91
C GLY A 107 -14.05 -3.51 -13.38
N LYS A 108 -14.44 -2.41 -12.74
CA LYS A 108 -14.38 -2.21 -11.28
C LYS A 108 -15.00 -3.38 -10.51
N ASP A 109 -16.21 -3.79 -10.86
CA ASP A 109 -16.95 -4.82 -10.12
C ASP A 109 -16.27 -6.19 -10.21
N ALA A 110 -15.74 -6.54 -11.39
CA ALA A 110 -15.01 -7.78 -11.58
C ALA A 110 -13.68 -7.78 -10.81
N VAL A 111 -12.99 -6.63 -10.78
CA VAL A 111 -11.78 -6.44 -9.99
C VAL A 111 -12.06 -6.58 -8.48
N LEU A 112 -13.16 -6.00 -7.99
CA LEU A 112 -13.58 -6.13 -6.59
C LEU A 112 -13.97 -7.56 -6.24
N ASP A 113 -14.71 -8.25 -7.12
CA ASP A 113 -15.05 -9.67 -6.95
C ASP A 113 -13.78 -10.52 -6.90
N PHE A 114 -12.81 -10.28 -7.80
CA PHE A 114 -11.49 -10.91 -7.76
C PHE A 114 -10.85 -10.69 -6.39
N LYS A 115 -10.62 -9.44 -5.99
CA LYS A 115 -9.97 -9.11 -4.71
C LYS A 115 -10.70 -9.71 -3.51
N SER A 116 -12.03 -9.75 -3.50
CA SER A 116 -12.81 -10.30 -2.38
C SER A 116 -12.50 -11.78 -2.08
N LYS A 117 -12.14 -12.54 -3.12
CA LYS A 117 -11.78 -13.97 -3.01
C LYS A 117 -10.39 -14.19 -2.43
N PHE A 118 -9.47 -13.26 -2.61
CA PHE A 118 -8.08 -13.38 -2.15
C PHE A 118 -7.86 -12.68 -0.80
N LEU A 119 -8.47 -11.52 -0.60
CA LEU A 119 -8.11 -10.63 0.51
C LEU A 119 -8.90 -10.89 1.80
N GLY A 120 -9.87 -11.81 1.80
CA GLY A 120 -10.81 -12.02 2.91
C GLY A 120 -10.19 -12.45 4.24
N GLY A 121 -8.93 -12.92 4.25
CA GLY A 121 -8.19 -13.30 5.46
C GLY A 121 -7.34 -12.18 6.07
N GLY A 122 -7.25 -11.03 5.38
CA GLY A 122 -6.41 -9.91 5.77
C GLY A 122 -6.94 -9.22 7.03
N SER A 123 -6.08 -9.07 8.03
CA SER A 123 -6.38 -8.32 9.24
C SER A 123 -5.10 -7.73 9.83
N LYS A 124 -5.25 -6.92 10.87
CA LYS A 124 -4.12 -6.33 11.60
C LYS A 124 -3.15 -7.38 12.14
N ASP A 125 -3.69 -8.51 12.61
CA ASP A 125 -2.93 -9.59 13.23
C ASP A 125 -2.51 -10.67 12.20
N ASN A 126 -3.08 -10.61 10.98
CA ASN A 126 -2.81 -11.55 9.89
C ASN A 126 -2.84 -10.80 8.54
N PRO A 127 -1.79 -10.04 8.20
CA PRO A 127 -1.73 -9.28 6.95
C PRO A 127 -1.65 -10.22 5.74
N ASN A 128 -2.25 -9.81 4.61
CA ASN A 128 -2.16 -10.53 3.34
C ASN A 128 -0.80 -10.35 2.66
N TYR A 129 -0.14 -9.22 2.91
CA TYR A 129 1.12 -8.85 2.27
C TYR A 129 2.06 -8.16 3.25
N THR A 130 3.36 -8.20 2.99
CA THR A 130 4.30 -7.19 3.46
C THR A 130 4.73 -6.34 2.27
N ILE A 131 4.96 -5.05 2.50
CA ILE A 131 5.50 -4.13 1.49
C ILE A 131 6.92 -3.80 1.88
N ASP A 132 7.86 -4.15 1.01
CA ASP A 132 9.30 -4.10 1.27
C ASP A 132 9.90 -2.74 0.89
N THR A 133 9.69 -2.31 -0.36
CA THR A 133 10.30 -1.07 -0.87
C THR A 133 9.46 -0.47 -2.00
N VAL A 134 9.35 0.86 -2.02
CA VAL A 134 8.85 1.61 -3.18
C VAL A 134 10.05 2.00 -4.03
N HIS A 135 10.21 1.35 -5.17
CA HIS A 135 11.37 1.50 -6.06
C HIS A 135 11.31 2.77 -6.90
N GLU A 136 10.11 3.13 -7.37
CA GLU A 136 9.94 4.24 -8.30
C GLU A 136 8.60 4.93 -8.13
N ILE A 137 8.61 6.25 -8.34
CA ILE A 137 7.44 7.12 -8.44
C ILE A 137 7.56 7.84 -9.77
N ASP A 138 6.79 7.42 -10.78
CA ASP A 138 6.72 8.12 -12.05
C ASP A 138 5.53 9.09 -12.01
N VAL A 139 5.83 10.34 -11.66
CA VAL A 139 4.83 11.41 -11.55
C VAL A 139 4.16 11.70 -12.90
N THR A 140 4.92 11.61 -14.00
CA THR A 140 4.42 11.94 -15.34
C THR A 140 3.33 10.96 -15.75
N ASN A 141 3.57 9.67 -15.51
CA ASN A 141 2.63 8.60 -15.84
C ASN A 141 1.71 8.23 -14.67
N ARG A 142 1.87 8.86 -13.49
CA ARG A 142 1.18 8.56 -12.23
C ARG A 142 1.23 7.07 -11.91
N VAL A 143 2.45 6.57 -11.70
CA VAL A 143 2.73 5.17 -11.40
C VAL A 143 3.58 5.09 -10.15
N ILE A 144 3.31 4.10 -9.30
CA ILE A 144 4.28 3.65 -8.31
C ILE A 144 4.72 2.23 -8.63
N VAL A 145 5.95 1.89 -8.28
CA VAL A 145 6.51 0.54 -8.40
C VAL A 145 6.92 0.11 -7.01
N ALA A 146 6.32 -0.96 -6.48
CA ALA A 146 6.57 -1.40 -5.12
C ALA A 146 6.69 -2.92 -5.02
N ASP A 147 7.67 -3.39 -4.26
CA ASP A 147 7.82 -4.81 -3.96
C ASP A 147 6.92 -5.23 -2.81
N PHE A 148 6.39 -6.44 -2.93
CA PHE A 148 5.60 -7.09 -1.89
C PHE A 148 6.03 -8.54 -1.68
N GLU A 149 5.73 -9.06 -0.49
CA GLU A 149 5.67 -10.49 -0.20
C GLU A 149 4.23 -10.87 0.10
N CYS A 150 3.67 -11.83 -0.63
CA CYS A 150 2.35 -12.38 -0.38
C CYS A 150 2.42 -13.40 0.75
N LEU A 151 1.56 -13.23 1.75
CA LEU A 151 1.44 -14.07 2.93
C LEU A 151 0.14 -14.90 2.94
N ILE A 152 -0.68 -14.77 1.91
CA ILE A 152 -1.92 -15.55 1.76
C ILE A 152 -1.56 -17.02 1.54
N GLU A 153 -2.10 -17.90 2.38
CA GLU A 153 -1.89 -19.35 2.30
C GLU A 153 -2.22 -19.88 0.90
N GLY A 154 -1.27 -20.59 0.28
CA GLY A 154 -1.41 -21.12 -1.08
C GLY A 154 -1.18 -20.10 -2.21
N TYR A 155 -0.73 -18.88 -1.90
CA TYR A 155 -0.36 -17.86 -2.89
C TYR A 155 0.95 -17.13 -2.53
N GLU A 156 1.73 -17.72 -1.63
CA GLU A 156 2.92 -17.11 -1.02
C GLU A 156 4.01 -16.83 -2.04
N GLY A 157 4.78 -15.78 -1.78
CA GLY A 157 5.97 -15.44 -2.56
C GLY A 157 6.07 -13.96 -2.89
N ARG A 158 7.19 -13.58 -3.50
CA ARG A 158 7.54 -12.18 -3.77
C ARG A 158 7.07 -11.72 -5.15
N GLY A 159 6.74 -10.44 -5.24
CA GLY A 159 6.45 -9.78 -6.51
C GLY A 159 6.64 -8.27 -6.44
N THR A 160 6.38 -7.62 -7.58
CA THR A 160 6.29 -6.17 -7.71
C THR A 160 4.89 -5.82 -8.20
N ASP A 161 4.25 -4.86 -7.54
CA ASP A 161 3.03 -4.21 -7.97
C ASP A 161 3.34 -2.88 -8.66
N ILE A 162 2.60 -2.62 -9.74
CA ILE A 162 2.73 -1.42 -10.58
C ILE A 162 1.34 -0.80 -10.79
N PRO A 163 0.72 -0.21 -9.75
CA PRO A 163 -0.55 0.49 -9.88
C PRO A 163 -0.38 1.81 -10.65
N LYS A 164 -1.36 2.08 -11.52
CA LYS A 164 -1.39 3.24 -12.41
C LYS A 164 -2.67 4.04 -12.16
N PHE A 165 -2.50 5.35 -12.02
CA PHE A 165 -3.58 6.27 -11.68
C PHE A 165 -4.02 7.12 -12.87
N ASP A 166 -5.32 7.35 -12.97
CA ASP A 166 -5.88 8.37 -13.84
C ASP A 166 -5.65 9.79 -13.26
N PRO A 167 -6.05 10.87 -13.95
CA PRO A 167 -5.90 12.23 -13.42
C PRO A 167 -6.64 12.50 -12.11
N ASP A 168 -7.68 11.71 -11.78
CA ASP A 168 -8.48 11.84 -10.56
C ASP A 168 -7.96 10.94 -9.41
N MET A 169 -6.73 10.41 -9.56
CA MET A 169 -6.09 9.48 -8.63
C MET A 169 -6.89 8.18 -8.42
N LYS A 170 -7.68 7.77 -9.41
CA LYS A 170 -8.30 6.44 -9.44
C LYS A 170 -7.40 5.44 -10.14
N ILE A 171 -7.35 4.24 -9.59
CA ILE A 171 -6.56 3.15 -10.16
C ILE A 171 -7.33 2.57 -11.34
N PHE A 172 -6.77 2.73 -12.54
CA PHE A 172 -7.33 2.18 -13.78
C PHE A 172 -6.60 0.93 -14.25
N ARG A 173 -5.38 0.70 -13.77
CA ARG A 173 -4.61 -0.50 -14.12
C ARG A 173 -3.66 -0.87 -13.01
N VAL A 174 -3.53 -2.16 -12.74
CA VAL A 174 -2.46 -2.73 -11.92
C VAL A 174 -1.79 -3.83 -12.71
N ASP A 175 -0.52 -3.63 -13.04
CA ASP A 175 0.35 -4.69 -13.53
C ASP A 175 1.11 -5.27 -12.33
N ALA A 176 1.41 -6.57 -12.34
CA ALA A 176 2.26 -7.15 -11.33
C ALA A 176 3.18 -8.22 -11.90
N LEU A 177 4.36 -8.33 -11.32
CA LEU A 177 5.40 -9.29 -11.69
C LEU A 177 5.68 -10.19 -10.50
N ARG A 178 5.64 -11.51 -10.68
CA ARG A 178 6.06 -12.46 -9.64
C ARG A 178 7.56 -12.75 -9.80
N HIS A 179 8.33 -12.58 -8.73
CA HIS A 179 9.79 -12.69 -8.74
C HIS A 179 10.28 -14.12 -8.61
N SER A 180 9.49 -14.98 -7.99
CA SER A 180 9.80 -16.40 -7.85
C SER A 180 8.49 -17.18 -7.83
N VAL A 181 8.43 -18.19 -8.67
CA VAL A 181 7.41 -19.24 -8.58
C VAL A 181 7.92 -20.19 -7.51
N SER A 182 7.36 -20.14 -6.31
CA SER A 182 7.43 -21.29 -5.43
C SER A 182 6.86 -22.45 -6.22
N TYR A 183 7.67 -23.47 -6.54
CA TYR A 183 7.18 -24.68 -7.17
C TYR A 183 6.08 -25.25 -6.27
N PHE A 184 4.81 -25.09 -6.66
CA PHE A 184 3.74 -25.91 -6.09
C PHE A 184 4.09 -27.36 -6.41
N LYS A 185 4.46 -28.13 -5.39
CA LYS A 185 4.23 -29.57 -5.43
C LYS A 185 2.72 -29.75 -5.51
N GLY A 186 2.28 -30.35 -6.61
CA GLY A 186 0.90 -30.79 -6.78
C GLY A 186 0.48 -31.88 -5.81
#